data_AF-A0A7G7Z8J8-F1
#
_entry.id   AF-A0A7G7Z8J8-F1
#
_cell.length_a   1.000
_cell.length_b   1.000
_cell.length_c   1.000
_cell.angle_alpha   90.00
_cell.angle_beta   90.00
_cell.angle_gamma   90.00
#
_symmetry.space_group_name_H-M   'P 1'
#
loop_
_entity.id
_entity.type
_entity.pdbx_description
1 polymer ?
#
loop_
_entity_poly.entity_id
_entity_poly.type
_entity_poly.pdbx_seq_one_letter_code
_entity_poly.pdbx_strand_id
1 'polypeptide(L)'
;MTTSAATARDAVSPIRSNVKAHNRSGTSGYEEMVSRGLALKERYERSLQKIDKLPCDTWPFGLGNQSAHPIEQMPNLKKRLGRGRTAKLRAQFNGKTETLEMTSTTPRKGSNREKRIDNTVRSAMLGRAVGDSSGCPASDILSGIANLDNQRRNGRSLPLNKISSYVILQELDAISTRKVKELLDVNDRQAQKYVKACEIALPFLARSLLTEDAQANEESQGDLAEAPKETIEPLEDQLDDWIQTGG
;
A
#
# COMPACT_ATOMS: atom_id res chain seq x y z
N MET A 1 -45.50 7.94 -83.65
CA MET A 1 -44.85 6.83 -84.37
C MET A 1 -44.21 5.90 -83.35
N THR A 2 -44.78 4.69 -83.26
CA THR A 2 -44.24 3.37 -82.85
C THR A 2 -42.97 3.21 -81.97
N THR A 3 -43.19 2.43 -80.89
CA THR A 3 -42.33 1.36 -80.27
C THR A 3 -41.05 1.77 -79.53
N SER A 4 -40.65 1.22 -78.37
CA SER A 4 -40.66 -0.20 -77.99
C SER A 4 -40.37 -0.45 -76.48
N ALA A 5 -40.97 -1.53 -75.98
CA ALA A 5 -40.51 -2.53 -75.00
C ALA A 5 -39.58 -2.13 -73.82
N ALA A 6 -40.14 -2.21 -72.60
CA ALA A 6 -39.38 -2.47 -71.38
C ALA A 6 -39.49 -3.95 -71.01
N THR A 7 -38.37 -4.66 -71.17
CA THR A 7 -38.20 -6.08 -70.85
C THR A 7 -37.95 -6.28 -69.35
N ALA A 8 -38.74 -7.15 -68.76
CA ALA A 8 -38.56 -7.69 -67.41
C ALA A 8 -37.20 -8.39 -67.25
N ARG A 9 -36.54 -8.19 -66.10
CA ARG A 9 -35.53 -9.11 -65.59
C ARG A 9 -35.78 -9.38 -64.11
N ASP A 10 -36.35 -10.55 -63.88
CA ASP A 10 -36.31 -11.28 -62.63
C ASP A 10 -34.86 -11.49 -62.19
N ALA A 11 -34.56 -11.11 -60.95
CA ALA A 11 -33.36 -11.54 -60.24
C ALA A 11 -33.77 -11.98 -58.82
N VAL A 12 -34.46 -13.13 -58.75
CA VAL A 12 -34.67 -13.86 -57.49
C VAL A 12 -33.32 -14.44 -57.09
N SER A 13 -32.66 -13.81 -56.12
CA SER A 13 -31.48 -14.37 -55.46
C SER A 13 -31.93 -15.39 -54.41
N PRO A 14 -31.53 -16.67 -54.47
CA PRO A 14 -31.79 -17.60 -53.38
C PRO A 14 -30.71 -17.40 -52.32
N ILE A 15 -30.97 -16.53 -51.34
CA ILE A 15 -30.22 -16.51 -50.09
C ILE A 15 -30.68 -17.73 -49.27
N ARG A 16 -30.23 -18.92 -49.67
CA ARG A 16 -30.41 -20.14 -48.87
C ARG A 16 -29.35 -20.15 -47.78
N SER A 17 -29.77 -19.59 -46.64
CA SER A 17 -29.40 -19.94 -45.27
C SER A 17 -28.53 -21.21 -45.13
N ASN A 18 -27.23 -21.02 -45.10
CA ASN A 18 -26.29 -21.99 -44.54
C ASN A 18 -26.02 -21.63 -43.06
N VAL A 19 -27.10 -21.51 -42.28
CA VAL A 19 -26.99 -21.48 -40.82
C VAL A 19 -26.82 -22.92 -40.39
N LYS A 20 -25.56 -23.36 -40.27
CA LYS A 20 -25.25 -24.58 -39.51
C LYS A 20 -25.83 -24.37 -38.12
N ALA A 21 -26.98 -25.00 -37.85
CA ALA A 21 -27.49 -25.18 -36.51
C ALA A 21 -26.38 -25.88 -35.71
N HIS A 22 -25.62 -25.08 -34.97
CA HIS A 22 -24.79 -25.60 -33.91
C HIS A 22 -25.78 -26.16 -32.91
N ASN A 23 -25.93 -27.49 -32.94
CA ASN A 23 -26.58 -28.23 -31.88
C ASN A 23 -25.86 -27.84 -30.59
N ARG A 24 -26.49 -26.94 -29.82
CA ARG A 24 -26.12 -26.68 -28.44
C ARG A 24 -26.36 -28.00 -27.73
N SER A 25 -25.30 -28.77 -27.55
CA SER A 25 -25.29 -29.90 -26.62
C SER A 25 -25.93 -29.43 -25.32
N GLY A 26 -26.92 -30.20 -24.84
CA GLY A 26 -27.85 -29.82 -23.77
C GLY A 26 -27.25 -29.75 -22.37
N THR A 27 -26.00 -29.31 -22.23
CA THR A 27 -25.45 -28.89 -20.94
C THR A 27 -25.99 -27.51 -20.62
N SER A 28 -26.61 -27.38 -19.45
CA SER A 28 -27.12 -26.11 -18.93
C SER A 28 -26.01 -25.07 -19.05
N GLY A 29 -26.26 -23.93 -19.71
CA GLY A 29 -25.22 -22.90 -19.91
C GLY A 29 -24.58 -22.43 -18.60
N TYR A 30 -25.26 -22.67 -17.46
CA TYR A 30 -24.73 -22.51 -16.13
C TYR A 30 -23.59 -23.49 -15.81
N GLU A 31 -23.74 -24.79 -16.10
CA GLU A 31 -22.72 -25.82 -15.84
C GLU A 31 -21.46 -25.59 -16.67
N GLU A 32 -21.61 -25.16 -17.94
CA GLU A 32 -20.48 -24.82 -18.80
C GLU A 32 -19.74 -23.58 -18.25
N MET A 33 -20.47 -22.56 -17.82
CA MET A 33 -19.89 -21.36 -17.21
C MET A 33 -19.15 -21.68 -15.91
N VAL A 34 -19.72 -22.52 -15.04
CA VAL A 34 -19.09 -22.97 -13.79
C VAL A 34 -17.82 -23.78 -14.09
N SER A 35 -17.89 -24.72 -15.03
CA SER A 35 -16.74 -25.54 -15.44
C SER A 35 -15.60 -24.67 -15.99
N ARG A 36 -15.92 -23.67 -16.80
CA ARG A 36 -14.95 -22.70 -17.34
C ARG A 36 -14.34 -21.84 -16.23
N GLY A 37 -15.14 -21.43 -15.24
CA GLY A 37 -14.68 -20.68 -14.07
C GLY A 37 -13.69 -21.48 -13.23
N LEU A 38 -14.01 -22.75 -12.95
CA LEU A 38 -13.13 -23.66 -12.22
C LEU A 38 -11.83 -23.92 -12.97
N ALA A 39 -11.89 -24.17 -14.29
CA ALA A 39 -10.69 -24.37 -15.11
C ALA A 39 -9.79 -23.12 -15.14
N LEU A 40 -10.37 -21.92 -15.17
CA LEU A 40 -9.63 -20.67 -15.06
C LEU A 40 -8.95 -20.52 -13.70
N LYS A 41 -9.69 -20.78 -12.62
CA LYS A 41 -9.17 -20.74 -11.25
C LYS A 41 -7.99 -21.71 -11.08
N GLU A 42 -8.15 -22.95 -11.51
CA GLU A 42 -7.09 -23.96 -11.43
C GLU A 42 -5.85 -23.56 -12.24
N ARG A 43 -6.05 -22.98 -13.44
CA ARG A 43 -4.93 -22.46 -14.24
C ARG A 43 -4.18 -21.33 -13.53
N TYR A 44 -4.91 -20.44 -12.85
CA TYR A 44 -4.31 -19.37 -12.05
C TYR A 44 -3.54 -19.93 -10.85
N GLU A 45 -4.12 -20.87 -10.11
CA GLU A 45 -3.47 -21.51 -8.96
C GLU A 45 -2.20 -22.25 -9.36
N ARG A 46 -2.22 -22.99 -10.48
CA ARG A 46 -1.01 -23.62 -11.03
C ARG A 46 0.04 -22.60 -11.42
N SER A 47 -0.35 -21.43 -11.92
CA SER A 47 0.59 -20.35 -12.23
C SER A 47 1.21 -19.75 -10.97
N LEU A 48 0.43 -19.51 -9.93
CA LEU A 48 0.93 -19.01 -8.65
C LEU A 48 1.87 -20.01 -7.99
N GLN A 49 1.49 -21.29 -7.93
CA GLN A 49 2.36 -22.34 -7.41
C GLN A 49 3.66 -22.47 -8.21
N LYS A 50 3.65 -22.23 -9.53
CA LYS A 50 4.87 -22.17 -10.32
C LYS A 50 5.75 -20.99 -9.92
N ILE A 51 5.16 -19.83 -9.66
CA ILE A 51 5.89 -18.63 -9.22
C ILE A 51 6.49 -18.83 -7.83
N ASP A 52 5.72 -19.39 -6.90
CA ASP A 52 6.18 -19.64 -5.51
C ASP A 52 7.29 -20.70 -5.44
N LYS A 53 7.32 -21.62 -6.41
CA LYS A 53 8.37 -22.65 -6.54
C LYS A 53 9.60 -22.17 -7.32
N LEU A 54 9.60 -20.97 -7.88
CA LEU A 54 10.81 -20.43 -8.50
C LEU A 54 11.84 -20.17 -7.39
N PRO A 55 13.10 -20.60 -7.57
CA PRO A 55 14.19 -20.14 -6.71
C PRO A 55 14.18 -18.62 -6.67
N CYS A 56 14.49 -18.01 -5.51
CA CYS A 56 14.57 -16.55 -5.38
C CYS A 56 15.48 -15.92 -6.45
N ASP A 57 16.49 -16.68 -6.87
CA ASP A 57 17.47 -16.37 -7.91
C ASP A 57 16.89 -16.41 -9.35
N THR A 58 15.81 -17.14 -9.59
CA THR A 58 15.20 -17.32 -10.92
C THR A 58 14.02 -16.40 -11.16
N TRP A 59 13.76 -15.45 -10.26
CA TRP A 59 12.76 -14.43 -10.51
C TRP A 59 13.14 -13.69 -11.80
N PRO A 60 12.22 -13.56 -12.78
CA PRO A 60 12.48 -12.86 -14.04
C PRO A 60 12.77 -11.37 -13.84
N PHE A 61 12.68 -10.91 -12.58
CA PHE A 61 12.95 -9.56 -12.14
C PHE A 61 14.34 -9.37 -11.48
N GLY A 62 15.33 -10.19 -11.85
CA GLY A 62 16.75 -9.77 -11.86
C GLY A 62 17.72 -10.56 -10.98
N LEU A 63 18.53 -11.40 -11.62
CA LEU A 63 19.92 -11.74 -11.25
C LEU A 63 20.93 -11.12 -12.25
N GLY A 64 20.57 -10.00 -12.88
CA GLY A 64 21.54 -9.19 -13.61
C GLY A 64 22.34 -8.36 -12.63
N ASN A 65 23.63 -8.16 -12.88
CA ASN A 65 24.58 -7.31 -12.12
C ASN A 65 24.17 -5.83 -11.93
N GLN A 66 22.90 -5.49 -12.11
CA GLN A 66 22.34 -4.18 -11.87
C GLN A 66 21.55 -4.25 -10.56
N SER A 67 21.97 -3.44 -9.59
CA SER A 67 21.32 -3.19 -8.29
C SER A 67 19.95 -2.50 -8.46
N ALA A 68 19.12 -2.98 -9.37
CA ALA A 68 17.83 -2.40 -9.69
C ALA A 68 16.78 -3.14 -8.86
N HIS A 69 16.16 -2.43 -7.90
CA HIS A 69 15.05 -2.97 -7.11
C HIS A 69 13.97 -3.55 -8.05
N PRO A 70 13.29 -4.66 -7.68
CA PRO A 70 12.28 -5.29 -8.53
C PRO A 70 11.20 -4.31 -9.04
N ILE A 71 10.86 -3.30 -8.22
CA ILE A 71 9.87 -2.28 -8.57
C ILE A 71 10.29 -1.38 -9.74
N GLU A 72 11.61 -1.19 -9.94
CA GLU A 72 12.15 -0.39 -11.04
C GLU A 72 11.98 -1.08 -12.41
N GLN A 73 11.85 -2.40 -12.40
CA GLN A 73 11.63 -3.20 -13.61
C GLN A 73 10.15 -3.22 -14.04
N MET A 74 9.26 -2.62 -13.24
CA MET A 74 7.81 -2.61 -13.45
C MET A 74 7.30 -1.16 -13.64
N PRO A 75 7.56 -0.49 -14.79
CA PRO A 75 7.31 0.95 -14.96
C PRO A 75 5.83 1.33 -14.81
N ASN A 76 4.92 0.46 -15.25
CA ASN A 76 3.47 0.67 -15.09
C ASN A 76 3.04 0.59 -13.62
N LEU A 77 3.61 -0.36 -12.86
CA LEU A 77 3.31 -0.48 -11.44
C LEU A 77 3.90 0.69 -10.66
N LYS A 78 5.17 1.06 -10.93
CA LYS A 78 5.83 2.24 -10.38
C LYS A 78 5.01 3.51 -10.62
N LYS A 79 4.50 3.71 -11.84
CA LYS A 79 3.63 4.86 -12.18
C LYS A 79 2.32 4.85 -11.40
N ARG A 80 1.68 3.69 -11.24
CA ARG A 80 0.41 3.54 -10.49
C ARG A 80 0.56 3.72 -8.99
N LEU A 81 1.64 3.19 -8.40
CA LEU A 81 1.92 3.30 -6.97
C LEU A 81 2.33 4.71 -6.56
N GLY A 82 2.99 5.43 -7.48
CA GLY A 82 3.54 6.74 -7.22
C GLY A 82 4.81 6.68 -6.35
N ARG A 83 5.40 7.86 -6.12
CA ARG A 83 6.74 7.98 -5.53
C ARG A 83 6.83 7.46 -4.10
N GLY A 84 5.88 7.84 -3.23
CA GLY A 84 5.90 7.46 -1.82
C GLY A 84 5.84 5.94 -1.61
N ARG A 85 4.88 5.26 -2.25
CA ARG A 85 4.74 3.79 -2.13
C ARG A 85 5.92 3.06 -2.76
N THR A 86 6.44 3.53 -3.90
CA THR A 86 7.65 2.97 -4.51
C THR A 86 8.86 3.10 -3.59
N ALA A 87 9.04 4.25 -2.92
CA ALA A 87 10.11 4.46 -1.96
C ALA A 87 10.01 3.52 -0.75
N LYS A 88 8.78 3.29 -0.24
CA LYS A 88 8.54 2.32 0.83
C LYS A 88 8.97 0.90 0.42
N LEU A 89 8.57 0.46 -0.78
CA LEU A 89 8.98 -0.84 -1.30
C LEU A 89 10.49 -0.95 -1.48
N ARG A 90 11.17 0.12 -1.93
CA ARG A 90 12.63 0.17 -2.01
C ARG A 90 13.28 0.01 -0.64
N ALA A 91 12.80 0.74 0.37
CA ALA A 91 13.31 0.67 1.73
C ALA A 91 13.15 -0.73 2.34
N GLN A 92 11.97 -1.34 2.16
CA GLN A 92 11.68 -2.70 2.65
C GLN A 92 12.52 -3.77 1.94
N PHE A 93 12.70 -3.67 0.62
CA PHE A 93 13.45 -4.65 -0.16
C PHE A 93 14.94 -4.69 0.19
N ASN A 94 15.50 -3.58 0.66
CA ASN A 94 16.89 -3.56 1.12
C ASN A 94 17.11 -4.42 2.38
N GLY A 95 16.05 -5.00 2.99
CA GLY A 95 16.08 -6.10 3.95
C GLY A 95 16.79 -5.81 5.27
N LYS A 96 17.44 -4.67 5.34
CA LYS A 96 18.13 -4.11 6.47
C LYS A 96 17.83 -2.63 6.38
N THR A 97 17.27 -2.09 7.44
CA THR A 97 17.70 -0.80 7.94
C THR A 97 19.19 -0.93 8.30
N GLU A 98 20.05 -1.26 7.33
CA GLU A 98 21.42 -0.82 7.34
C GLU A 98 21.26 0.68 7.36
N THR A 99 21.17 1.22 8.56
CA THR A 99 22.15 2.19 9.04
C THR A 99 22.81 2.77 7.81
N LEU A 100 22.15 3.77 7.19
CA LEU A 100 22.80 4.74 6.30
C LEU A 100 23.82 5.51 7.16
N GLU A 101 24.75 4.79 7.74
CA GLU A 101 25.83 5.15 8.65
C GLU A 101 27.14 4.51 8.19
N MET A 102 27.15 3.58 7.23
CA MET A 102 28.38 3.04 6.64
C MET A 102 28.53 3.35 5.15
N THR A 103 28.47 4.62 4.81
CA THR A 103 29.54 5.18 3.96
C THR A 103 30.15 6.35 4.70
N SER A 104 31.03 6.02 5.64
CA SER A 104 31.99 6.93 6.27
C SER A 104 32.90 7.53 5.20
N THR A 105 32.37 8.49 4.44
CA THR A 105 33.23 9.44 3.75
C THR A 105 33.75 10.37 4.83
N THR A 106 35.04 10.21 5.14
CA THR A 106 35.90 11.10 5.95
C THR A 106 35.31 12.50 6.15
N PRO A 107 35.28 13.06 7.38
CA PRO A 107 34.76 14.40 7.61
C PRO A 107 35.57 15.40 6.79
N ARG A 108 35.01 15.87 5.67
CA ARG A 108 35.58 16.97 4.90
C ARG A 108 35.50 18.21 5.78
N LYS A 109 36.63 18.54 6.38
CA LYS A 109 36.90 19.77 7.12
C LYS A 109 36.57 20.95 6.18
N GLY A 110 35.47 21.66 6.46
CA GLY A 110 35.19 22.97 5.86
C GLY A 110 34.05 23.09 4.83
N SER A 111 33.08 22.18 4.79
CA SER A 111 31.87 22.39 3.95
C SER A 111 30.61 22.37 4.80
N ASN A 112 29.72 23.35 4.59
CA ASN A 112 28.38 23.50 5.19
C ASN A 112 27.82 22.16 5.68
N ARG A 113 27.83 21.97 7.00
CA ARG A 113 27.35 20.75 7.66
C ARG A 113 25.89 20.56 7.23
N GLU A 114 25.63 19.49 6.49
CA GLU A 114 24.27 19.15 6.09
C GLU A 114 23.39 19.03 7.34
N LYS A 115 22.21 19.65 7.33
CA LYS A 115 21.27 19.54 8.44
C LYS A 115 20.89 18.07 8.63
N ARG A 116 21.27 17.49 9.77
CA ARG A 116 20.87 16.17 10.24
C ARG A 116 19.92 16.35 11.42
N ILE A 117 18.74 15.74 11.34
CA ILE A 117 17.70 15.80 12.36
C ILE A 117 17.42 14.38 12.82
N ASP A 118 17.49 14.10 14.11
CA ASP A 118 17.21 12.77 14.63
C ASP A 118 15.70 12.54 14.72
N ASN A 119 15.24 11.38 14.25
CA ASN A 119 13.82 11.03 14.18
C ASN A 119 13.36 10.34 15.47
N THR A 120 12.87 11.13 16.41
CA THR A 120 12.39 10.64 17.71
C THR A 120 11.09 9.85 17.63
N VAL A 121 10.29 10.04 16.59
CA VAL A 121 8.94 9.47 16.46
C VAL A 121 8.91 8.22 15.56
N ARG A 122 10.08 7.72 15.14
CA ARG A 122 10.16 6.63 14.17
C ARG A 122 9.38 5.40 14.64
N SER A 123 9.65 4.92 15.86
CA SER A 123 9.00 3.73 16.41
C SER A 123 7.47 3.89 16.48
N ALA A 124 6.99 5.06 16.92
CA ALA A 124 5.57 5.37 16.99
C ALA A 124 4.91 5.48 15.61
N MET A 125 5.67 5.84 14.57
CA MET A 125 5.17 5.99 13.20
C MET A 125 5.13 4.68 12.40
N LEU A 126 5.81 3.62 12.86
CA LEU A 126 5.79 2.31 12.20
C LEU A 126 4.37 1.75 12.15
N GLY A 127 4.03 1.08 11.05
CA GLY A 127 2.70 0.49 10.85
C GLY A 127 1.57 1.46 10.48
N ARG A 128 1.71 2.76 10.80
CA ARG A 128 0.68 3.77 10.49
C ARG A 128 0.60 4.05 8.98
N ALA A 129 -0.59 4.29 8.45
CA ALA A 129 -0.81 4.65 7.05
C ALA A 129 -1.50 6.01 6.89
N VAL A 130 -1.42 6.54 5.66
CA VAL A 130 -2.15 7.76 5.30
C VAL A 130 -3.64 7.44 5.25
N GLY A 131 -4.42 8.11 6.08
CA GLY A 131 -5.86 7.90 6.14
C GLY A 131 -6.29 6.71 7.00
N ASP A 132 -5.44 6.28 7.95
CA ASP A 132 -5.90 5.38 9.02
C ASP A 132 -7.17 5.97 9.65
N SER A 133 -8.25 5.20 9.52
CA SER A 133 -9.61 5.60 9.79
C SER A 133 -9.78 5.95 11.27
N SER A 134 -10.18 7.20 11.53
CA SER A 134 -10.59 7.80 12.82
C SER A 134 -9.44 8.35 13.69
N GLY A 135 -9.21 9.66 13.65
CA GLY A 135 -8.62 10.41 14.76
C GLY A 135 -7.10 10.31 15.00
N CYS A 136 -6.32 9.68 14.11
CA CYS A 136 -4.87 9.61 14.30
C CYS A 136 -4.23 11.01 14.18
N PRO A 137 -3.67 11.59 15.27
CA PRO A 137 -3.16 12.96 15.26
C PRO A 137 -1.99 13.13 14.28
N ALA A 138 -1.25 12.06 13.99
CA ALA A 138 -0.17 12.07 12.99
C ALA A 138 -0.68 12.42 11.58
N SER A 139 -1.87 11.94 11.21
CA SER A 139 -2.47 12.21 9.89
C SER A 139 -2.85 13.67 9.74
N ASP A 140 -3.41 14.26 10.79
CA ASP A 140 -3.83 15.65 10.79
C ASP A 140 -2.64 16.60 10.78
N ILE A 141 -1.64 16.33 11.63
CA ILE A 141 -0.38 17.09 11.68
C ILE A 141 0.32 17.04 10.32
N LEU A 142 0.53 15.85 9.76
CA LEU A 142 1.22 15.70 8.47
C LEU A 142 0.40 16.26 7.31
N SER A 143 -0.92 16.18 7.35
CA SER A 143 -1.80 16.81 6.37
C SER A 143 -1.72 18.32 6.42
N GLY A 144 -1.76 18.91 7.62
CA GLY A 144 -1.62 20.36 7.82
C GLY A 144 -0.28 20.87 7.32
N ILE A 145 0.81 20.18 7.67
CA ILE A 145 2.17 20.56 7.25
C ILE A 145 2.39 20.38 5.75
N ALA A 146 1.85 19.31 5.15
CA ALA A 146 1.94 19.10 3.71
C ALA A 146 1.24 20.21 2.91
N ASN A 147 0.17 20.77 3.47
CA ASN A 147 -0.59 21.88 2.91
C ASN A 147 -0.01 23.25 3.28
N LEU A 148 0.96 23.32 4.20
CA LEU A 148 1.59 24.56 4.60
C LEU A 148 2.24 25.22 3.38
N ASP A 149 1.90 26.49 3.17
CA ASP A 149 2.14 27.21 1.92
C ASP A 149 3.64 27.29 1.58
N ASN A 150 4.06 26.45 0.64
CA ASN A 150 5.40 26.51 0.07
C ASN A 150 5.37 27.48 -1.12
N GLN A 151 5.14 28.76 -0.84
CA GLN A 151 5.01 29.80 -1.86
C GLN A 151 6.16 29.72 -2.87
N ARG A 152 5.82 29.33 -4.09
CA ARG A 152 6.66 29.69 -5.24
C ARG A 152 6.37 31.15 -5.52
N ARG A 153 7.41 31.90 -5.94
CA ARG A 153 7.31 33.31 -6.37
C ARG A 153 6.23 33.60 -7.44
N ASN A 154 5.62 32.56 -8.02
CA ASN A 154 4.63 32.64 -9.10
C ASN A 154 3.21 32.22 -8.66
N GLY A 155 2.89 32.26 -7.35
CA GLY A 155 1.51 32.22 -6.84
C GLY A 155 0.80 30.86 -6.85
N ARG A 156 1.44 29.76 -7.27
CA ARG A 156 0.88 28.40 -7.17
C ARG A 156 1.55 27.61 -6.05
N SER A 157 0.82 27.41 -4.96
CA SER A 157 1.21 26.48 -3.89
C SER A 157 0.87 25.06 -4.32
N LEU A 158 1.89 24.19 -4.37
CA LEU A 158 1.72 22.77 -4.63
C LEU A 158 1.98 22.05 -3.30
N PRO A 159 0.97 21.36 -2.72
CA PRO A 159 1.15 20.66 -1.47
C PRO A 159 2.20 19.55 -1.62
N LEU A 160 2.90 19.24 -0.53
CA LEU A 160 3.81 18.12 -0.49
C LEU A 160 3.02 16.80 -0.50
N ASN A 161 3.64 15.74 -1.05
CA ASN A 161 3.03 14.42 -1.01
C ASN A 161 3.08 13.88 0.43
N LYS A 162 1.90 13.74 1.06
CA LYS A 162 1.72 13.22 2.42
C LYS A 162 2.33 11.83 2.60
N ILE A 163 2.12 10.92 1.65
CA ILE A 163 2.66 9.55 1.70
C ILE A 163 4.18 9.58 1.80
N SER A 164 4.83 10.50 1.07
CA SER A 164 6.28 10.63 1.12
C SER A 164 6.77 11.10 2.49
N SER A 165 6.04 12.00 3.17
CA SER A 165 6.37 12.41 4.54
C SER A 165 6.25 11.26 5.54
N TYR A 166 5.21 10.42 5.42
CA TYR A 166 5.06 9.21 6.23
C TYR A 166 6.22 8.25 6.03
N VAL A 167 6.58 7.99 4.77
CA VAL A 167 7.68 7.06 4.45
C VAL A 167 9.01 7.57 4.99
N ILE A 168 9.29 8.88 4.93
CA ILE A 168 10.49 9.45 5.56
C ILE A 168 10.53 9.17 7.06
N LEU A 169 9.41 9.40 7.76
CA LEU A 169 9.32 9.24 9.21
C LEU A 169 9.33 7.78 9.67
N GLN A 170 8.93 6.84 8.81
CA GLN A 170 8.95 5.41 9.09
C GLN A 170 10.33 4.79 8.85
N GLU A 171 10.97 5.17 7.73
CA GLU A 171 12.14 4.45 7.23
C GLU A 171 13.47 5.07 7.69
N LEU A 172 13.53 6.37 8.02
CA LEU A 172 14.78 7.04 8.38
C LEU A 172 14.92 7.29 9.88
N ASP A 173 16.01 6.80 10.50
CA ASP A 173 16.38 7.15 11.88
C ASP A 173 16.92 8.58 12.01
N ALA A 174 17.66 9.03 11.00
CA ALA A 174 18.19 10.39 10.93
C ALA A 174 17.80 11.01 9.59
N ILE A 175 17.09 12.12 9.63
CA ILE A 175 16.55 12.84 8.49
C ILE A 175 17.61 13.83 8.00
N SER A 176 18.08 13.66 6.78
CA SER A 176 19.00 14.56 6.08
C SER A 176 18.58 14.70 4.62
N THR A 177 19.00 15.76 3.94
CA THR A 177 18.61 16.02 2.55
C THR A 177 19.08 14.93 1.60
N ARG A 178 20.27 14.37 1.83
CA ARG A 178 20.87 13.27 1.09
C ARG A 178 20.07 11.98 1.25
N LYS A 179 19.77 11.58 2.49
CA LYS A 179 18.99 10.36 2.76
C LYS A 179 17.57 10.47 2.19
N VAL A 180 16.93 11.64 2.31
CA VAL A 180 15.61 11.89 1.72
C VAL A 180 15.65 11.85 0.19
N LYS A 181 16.69 12.39 -0.43
CA LYS A 181 16.91 12.33 -1.88
C LYS A 181 17.06 10.90 -2.37
N GLU A 182 17.92 10.11 -1.74
CA GLU A 182 18.15 8.70 -2.07
C GLU A 182 16.86 7.88 -1.90
N LEU A 183 16.16 8.07 -0.78
CA LEU A 183 14.92 7.37 -0.46
C LEU A 183 13.78 7.69 -1.44
N LEU A 184 13.55 8.97 -1.75
CA LEU A 184 12.39 9.39 -2.56
C LEU A 184 12.70 9.56 -4.05
N ASP A 185 13.98 9.51 -4.45
CA ASP A 185 14.44 9.83 -5.80
C ASP A 185 13.93 11.21 -6.27
N VAL A 186 14.31 12.25 -5.54
CA VAL A 186 13.86 13.65 -5.77
C VAL A 186 15.03 14.63 -5.84
N ASN A 187 14.80 15.76 -6.51
CA ASN A 187 15.80 16.84 -6.60
C ASN A 187 16.09 17.47 -5.23
N ASP A 188 17.29 18.04 -5.06
CA ASP A 188 17.76 18.62 -3.79
C ASP A 188 16.79 19.66 -3.21
N ARG A 189 16.21 20.51 -4.05
CA ARG A 189 15.22 21.52 -3.62
C ARG A 189 13.96 20.87 -3.02
N GLN A 190 13.54 19.73 -3.55
CA GLN A 190 12.37 19.01 -3.05
C GLN A 190 12.72 18.23 -1.79
N ALA A 191 13.89 17.60 -1.73
CA ALA A 191 14.40 16.96 -0.52
C ALA A 191 14.50 17.97 0.65
N GLN A 192 15.04 19.16 0.41
CA GLN A 192 15.10 20.25 1.41
C GLN A 192 13.72 20.65 1.93
N LYS A 193 12.69 20.69 1.07
CA LYS A 193 11.32 20.97 1.51
C LYS A 193 10.78 19.88 2.43
N TYR A 194 11.04 18.62 2.12
CA TYR A 194 10.66 17.50 2.98
C TYR A 194 11.40 17.55 4.32
N VAL A 195 12.71 17.81 4.33
CA VAL A 195 13.48 17.95 5.58
C VAL A 195 12.92 19.07 6.45
N LYS A 196 12.62 20.25 5.87
CA LYS A 196 11.98 21.35 6.61
C LYS A 196 10.58 20.99 7.11
N ALA A 197 9.79 20.29 6.30
CA ALA A 197 8.47 19.83 6.72
C ALA A 197 8.57 18.87 7.91
N CYS A 198 9.53 17.93 7.89
CA CYS A 198 9.80 17.03 9.01
C CYS A 198 10.34 17.79 10.23
N GLU A 199 11.24 18.77 10.05
CA GLU A 199 11.74 19.65 11.12
C GLU A 199 10.59 20.33 11.88
N ILE A 200 9.58 20.80 11.15
CA ILE A 200 8.38 21.40 11.74
C ILE A 200 7.48 20.33 12.36
N ALA A 201 7.33 19.16 11.72
CA ALA A 201 6.39 18.11 12.16
C ALA A 201 6.81 17.40 13.45
N LEU A 202 8.10 17.10 13.59
CA LEU A 202 8.65 16.31 14.70
C LEU A 202 8.20 16.78 16.09
N PRO A 203 8.26 18.08 16.47
CA PRO A 203 7.82 18.50 17.79
C PRO A 203 6.31 18.34 18.02
N PHE A 204 5.48 18.47 16.97
CA PHE A 204 4.03 18.23 17.11
C PHE A 204 3.74 16.74 17.24
N LEU A 205 4.38 15.91 16.41
CA LEU A 205 4.25 14.46 16.45
C LEU A 205 4.75 13.87 17.78
N ALA A 206 5.88 14.36 18.29
CA ALA A 206 6.41 13.92 19.58
C ALA A 206 5.43 14.23 20.72
N ARG A 207 4.79 15.41 20.71
CA ARG A 207 3.77 15.76 21.70
C ARG A 207 2.50 14.93 21.59
N SER A 208 2.02 14.65 20.38
CA SER A 208 0.76 13.92 20.20
C SER A 208 0.93 12.41 20.39
N LEU A 209 1.99 11.81 19.84
CA LEU A 209 2.15 10.35 19.80
C LEU A 209 2.80 9.79 21.06
N LEU A 210 3.79 10.48 21.65
CA LEU A 210 4.43 9.98 22.88
C LEU A 210 3.52 10.10 24.11
N THR A 211 2.52 10.98 24.05
CA THR A 211 1.51 11.10 25.10
C THR A 211 0.50 9.96 25.04
N GLU A 212 0.11 9.51 23.85
CA GLU A 212 -0.80 8.37 23.65
C GLU A 212 -0.16 7.04 24.10
N ASP A 213 1.13 6.83 23.80
CA ASP A 213 1.85 5.62 24.24
C ASP A 213 1.98 5.55 25.77
N ALA A 214 2.01 6.70 26.47
CA ALA A 214 1.99 6.75 27.93
C ALA A 214 0.59 6.44 28.48
N GLN A 215 -0.48 6.94 27.83
CA GLN A 215 -1.87 6.70 28.24
C GLN A 215 -2.34 5.26 27.98
N ALA A 216 -1.94 4.65 26.87
CA ALA A 216 -2.27 3.25 26.55
C ALA A 216 -1.64 2.25 27.52
N ASN A 217 -0.52 2.61 28.17
CA ASN A 217 0.10 1.79 29.21
C ASN A 217 -0.60 1.92 30.57
N GLU A 218 -1.27 3.04 30.87
CA GLU A 218 -2.02 3.19 32.12
C GLU A 218 -3.39 2.47 32.08
N GLU A 219 -4.03 2.36 30.91
CA GLU A 219 -5.29 1.61 30.75
C GLU A 219 -5.12 0.09 30.83
N SER A 220 -3.91 -0.45 30.61
CA SER A 220 -3.61 -1.88 30.85
C SER A 220 -3.15 -2.19 32.27
N GLN A 221 -3.06 -1.19 33.15
CA GLN A 221 -2.54 -1.33 34.51
C GLN A 221 -3.52 -0.75 35.56
N GLY A 222 -4.82 -0.91 35.29
CA GLY A 222 -5.90 -0.42 36.14
C GLY A 222 -7.08 -1.39 36.26
N ASP A 223 -6.83 -2.71 36.38
CA ASP A 223 -7.89 -3.67 36.71
C ASP A 223 -7.43 -4.80 37.66
N LEU A 224 -6.61 -4.46 38.65
CA LEU A 224 -6.27 -5.34 39.78
C LEU A 224 -6.14 -4.52 41.08
N ALA A 225 -7.27 -4.03 41.58
CA ALA A 225 -7.41 -3.64 42.98
C ALA A 225 -8.88 -3.71 43.45
N GLU A 226 -9.54 -4.86 43.25
CA GLU A 226 -10.69 -5.19 44.09
C GLU A 226 -10.22 -6.01 45.30
N ALA A 227 -10.41 -5.42 46.48
CA ALA A 227 -10.21 -6.06 47.76
C ALA A 227 -11.20 -7.24 47.93
N PRO A 228 -10.80 -8.33 48.60
CA PRO A 228 -11.64 -9.51 48.74
C PRO A 228 -12.77 -9.24 49.74
N LYS A 229 -14.02 -9.27 49.25
CA LYS A 229 -15.18 -9.50 50.10
C LYS A 229 -15.62 -10.95 49.91
N GLU A 230 -15.26 -11.75 50.90
CA GLU A 230 -15.84 -13.06 51.14
C GLU A 230 -17.36 -12.91 51.27
N THR A 231 -18.12 -13.55 50.38
CA THR A 231 -19.52 -13.86 50.64
C THR A 231 -19.79 -15.24 50.04
N ILE A 232 -20.17 -16.12 50.96
CA ILE A 232 -20.39 -17.56 50.85
C ILE A 232 -21.61 -17.84 49.96
N GLU A 233 -21.52 -18.92 49.16
CA GLU A 233 -22.57 -19.43 48.26
C GLU A 233 -23.87 -19.88 49.00
N PRO A 234 -24.94 -20.24 48.26
CA PRO A 234 -25.03 -21.64 47.87
C PRO A 234 -25.39 -21.88 46.40
N LEU A 235 -24.61 -22.82 45.87
CA LEU A 235 -24.65 -23.51 44.60
C LEU A 235 -25.69 -24.64 44.63
N GLU A 236 -26.96 -24.33 44.39
CA GLU A 236 -27.99 -25.32 44.03
C GLU A 236 -28.93 -24.67 42.99
N ASP A 237 -29.30 -25.41 41.93
CA ASP A 237 -30.38 -25.11 40.94
C ASP A 237 -30.03 -24.78 39.47
N GLN A 238 -28.85 -25.07 38.91
CA GLN A 238 -28.63 -24.92 37.45
C GLN A 238 -28.07 -26.13 36.69
N LEU A 239 -28.20 -27.34 37.22
CA LEU A 239 -27.74 -28.57 36.55
C LEU A 239 -28.85 -29.47 35.97
N ASP A 240 -30.13 -29.11 36.11
CA ASP A 240 -31.24 -29.92 35.58
C ASP A 240 -31.77 -29.51 34.19
N ASP A 241 -31.34 -28.38 33.64
CA ASP A 241 -31.95 -27.83 32.41
C ASP A 241 -31.31 -28.33 31.09
N TRP A 242 -30.33 -29.24 31.15
CA TRP A 242 -29.59 -29.72 29.97
C TRP A 242 -29.90 -31.16 29.52
N ILE A 243 -30.81 -31.89 30.19
CA ILE A 243 -31.12 -33.29 29.85
C ILE A 243 -32.45 -33.47 29.08
N GLN A 244 -33.30 -32.45 28.93
CA GLN A 244 -34.67 -32.64 28.38
C GLN A 244 -34.95 -32.09 26.96
N THR A 245 -33.96 -31.61 26.20
CA THR A 245 -34.18 -31.23 24.78
C THR A 245 -33.34 -32.09 23.83
N GLY A 246 -33.67 -33.38 23.79
CA GLY A 246 -33.07 -34.35 22.87
C GLY A 246 -33.92 -35.61 22.76
N GLY A 247 -35.15 -35.47 22.25
CA GLY A 247 -36.08 -36.55 21.96
C GLY A 247 -37.15 -36.09 20.97
#